data_AF-A0A6C0D6M4-F1
#
_entry.id   AF-A0A6C0D6M4-F1
#
_cell.length_a   1.000
_cell.length_b   1.000
_cell.length_c   1.000
_cell.angle_alpha   90.00
_cell.angle_beta   90.00
_cell.angle_gamma   90.00
#
_symmetry.space_group_name_H-M   'P 1'
#
loop_
_entity.id
_entity.type
_entity.pdbx_description
1 polymer ?
#
loop_
_entity_poly.entity_id
_entity_poly.type
_entity_poly.pdbx_seq_one_letter_code
_entity_poly.pdbx_strand_id
1 'polypeptide(L)'
;MSKFSSSNILDKLQTYSEKFHSALDDFSNAYINYKLYPQYEEHKNTYLNYKGVIESLQADVFIATNEIQKNIEMITESTKDLNSKINSAKKNNTNLQKHLNDVMNDSNGSHLLIKQTKSLYIQKYILNITLFIGSIMLLFTMFKVYQKKTNTMQIQ
;
A
#
# COMPACT_ATOMS: atom_id res chain seq x y z
N MET A 1 -9.05 -10.57 5.96
CA MET A 1 -7.79 -9.84 5.74
C MET A 1 -7.76 -8.70 6.75
N SER A 2 -7.15 -8.93 7.92
CA SER A 2 -7.14 -7.96 9.02
C SER A 2 -6.30 -6.76 8.64
N LYS A 3 -6.84 -5.56 8.92
CA LYS A 3 -6.19 -4.28 8.69
C LYS A 3 -4.96 -4.23 9.60
N PHE A 4 -3.79 -4.54 9.05
CA PHE A 4 -2.51 -4.44 9.74
C PHE A 4 -2.26 -2.96 10.06
N SER A 5 -2.46 -2.57 11.32
CA SER A 5 -2.18 -1.22 11.80
C SER A 5 -0.84 -1.26 12.53
N SER A 6 0.24 -1.10 11.75
CA SER A 6 1.59 -0.88 12.30
C SER A 6 1.64 0.35 13.23
N SER A 7 0.70 1.30 13.07
CA SER A 7 0.58 2.46 13.96
C SER A 7 0.23 2.05 15.39
N ASN A 8 -0.69 1.10 15.59
CA ASN A 8 -1.13 0.69 16.93
C ASN A 8 -0.03 0.08 17.80
N ILE A 9 1.00 -0.55 17.21
CA ILE A 9 2.10 -1.16 17.98
C ILE A 9 3.12 -0.10 18.38
N LEU A 10 3.44 0.82 17.47
CA LEU A 10 4.37 1.91 17.75
C LEU A 10 3.82 2.83 18.85
N ASP A 11 2.54 3.17 18.78
CA ASP A 11 1.85 3.99 19.78
C ASP A 11 1.85 3.33 21.17
N LYS A 12 1.67 1.99 21.23
CA LYS A 12 1.77 1.21 22.47
C LYS A 12 3.19 1.23 23.05
N LEU A 13 4.22 1.02 22.21
CA LEU A 13 5.61 1.04 22.66
C LEU A 13 6.01 2.42 23.19
N GLN A 14 5.58 3.48 22.53
CA GLN A 14 5.81 4.84 23.01
C GLN A 14 5.12 5.06 24.36
N THR A 15 3.86 4.65 24.48
CA THR A 15 3.12 4.72 25.75
C THR A 15 3.83 3.96 26.88
N TYR A 16 4.38 2.78 26.60
CA TYR A 16 5.15 2.02 27.59
C TYR A 16 6.45 2.72 27.98
N SER A 17 7.15 3.31 27.01
CA SER A 17 8.37 4.08 27.27
C SER A 17 8.11 5.28 28.19
N GLU A 18 7.05 6.06 27.91
CA GLU A 18 6.65 7.21 28.71
C GLU A 18 6.25 6.79 30.13
N LYS A 19 5.44 5.74 30.26
CA LYS A 19 5.02 5.19 31.56
C LYS A 19 6.19 4.64 32.36
N PHE A 20 7.14 3.95 31.71
CA PHE A 20 8.30 3.38 32.38
C PHE A 20 9.19 4.47 33.00
N HIS A 21 9.45 5.56 32.28
CA HIS A 21 10.23 6.67 32.83
C HIS A 21 9.57 7.30 34.06
N SER A 22 8.27 7.56 33.99
CA SER A 22 7.53 8.09 35.14
C SER A 22 7.51 7.11 36.32
N ALA A 23 7.23 5.83 36.06
CA ALA A 23 7.15 4.81 37.10
C ALA A 23 8.51 4.52 37.75
N LEU A 24 9.61 4.67 37.01
CA LEU A 24 10.96 4.45 37.53
C LEU A 24 11.37 5.51 38.55
N ASP A 25 11.04 6.78 38.29
CA ASP A 25 11.33 7.87 39.21
C ASP A 25 10.55 7.71 40.53
N ASP A 26 9.25 7.43 40.42
CA ASP A 26 8.39 7.13 41.56
C ASP A 26 8.87 5.90 42.35
N PHE A 27 9.27 4.84 41.65
CA PHE A 27 9.82 3.63 42.27
C PHE A 27 11.11 3.92 43.03
N SER A 28 12.02 4.71 42.44
CA SER A 28 13.29 5.10 43.07
C SER A 28 13.05 5.86 44.38
N ASN A 29 12.17 6.86 44.35
CA ASN A 29 11.81 7.65 45.52
C ASN A 29 11.13 6.79 46.60
N ALA A 30 10.19 5.92 46.20
CA ALA A 30 9.51 5.01 47.11
C ALA A 30 10.49 4.01 47.76
N TYR A 31 11.48 3.51 47.01
CA TYR A 31 12.51 2.62 47.53
C TYR A 31 13.39 3.31 48.57
N ILE A 32 13.84 4.55 48.30
CA ILE A 32 14.64 5.33 49.25
C ILE A 32 13.87 5.55 50.54
N ASN A 33 12.61 5.99 50.46
CA ASN A 33 11.77 6.24 51.64
C ASN A 33 11.53 4.96 52.46
N TYR A 34 11.24 3.84 51.80
CA TYR A 34 11.11 2.54 52.47
C TYR A 34 12.41 2.12 53.17
N LYS A 35 13.57 2.38 52.57
CA LYS A 35 14.87 2.05 53.18
C LYS A 35 15.26 2.96 54.33
N LEU A 36 14.96 4.25 54.25
CA LEU A 36 15.29 5.23 55.30
C LEU A 36 14.36 5.13 56.50
N TYR A 37 13.09 4.80 56.28
CA TYR A 37 12.05 4.79 57.31
C TYR A 37 11.23 3.49 57.31
N PRO A 38 11.87 2.33 57.53
CA PRO A 38 11.21 1.01 57.40
C PRO A 38 10.12 0.75 58.44
N GLN A 39 10.08 1.52 59.53
CA GLN A 39 9.09 1.41 60.59
C GLN A 39 7.68 1.90 60.18
N TYR A 40 7.56 2.66 59.10
CA TYR A 40 6.26 3.12 58.61
C TYR A 40 5.78 2.23 57.47
N GLU A 41 4.68 1.52 57.70
CA GLU A 41 4.09 0.59 56.73
C GLU A 41 3.65 1.29 55.44
N GLU A 42 3.32 2.58 55.50
CA GLU A 42 2.97 3.40 54.33
C GLU A 42 4.10 3.46 53.28
N HIS A 43 5.36 3.58 53.71
CA HIS A 43 6.48 3.60 52.78
C HIS A 43 6.70 2.23 52.13
N LYS A 44 6.52 1.15 52.89
CA LYS A 44 6.58 -0.22 52.36
C LYS A 44 5.47 -0.48 51.34
N ASN A 45 4.24 -0.06 51.65
CA ASN A 45 3.10 -0.22 50.74
C ASN A 45 3.29 0.58 49.45
N THR A 46 3.76 1.82 49.57
CA THR A 46 4.07 2.67 48.40
C THR A 46 5.16 2.04 47.53
N TYR A 47 6.24 1.52 48.13
CA TYR A 47 7.27 0.78 47.40
C TYR A 47 6.72 -0.45 46.67
N LEU A 48 5.93 -1.29 47.37
CA LEU A 48 5.35 -2.49 46.77
C LEU A 48 4.39 -2.17 45.62
N ASN A 49 3.64 -1.06 45.72
CA ASN A 49 2.77 -0.60 44.65
C ASN A 49 3.57 -0.26 43.38
N TYR A 50 4.58 0.60 43.50
CA TYR A 50 5.40 0.98 42.34
C TYR A 50 6.23 -0.18 41.79
N LYS A 51 6.67 -1.13 42.64
CA LYS A 51 7.26 -2.38 42.20
C LYS A 51 6.30 -3.17 41.30
N GLY A 52 5.04 -3.30 41.71
CA GLY A 52 4.00 -3.95 40.91
C GLY A 52 3.73 -3.23 39.59
N VAL A 53 3.77 -1.90 39.56
CA VAL A 53 3.64 -1.12 38.31
C VAL A 53 4.78 -1.43 37.34
N ILE A 54 6.03 -1.46 37.81
CA ILE A 54 7.19 -1.80 36.97
C ILE A 54 7.10 -3.24 36.45
N GLU A 55 6.72 -4.20 37.31
CA GLU A 55 6.54 -5.60 36.92
C GLU A 55 5.41 -5.77 35.88
N SER A 56 4.32 -5.02 36.01
CA SER A 56 3.23 -5.01 35.02
C SER A 56 3.69 -4.44 33.68
N LEU A 57 4.43 -3.32 33.69
CA LEU A 57 4.98 -2.73 32.46
C LEU A 57 5.95 -3.69 31.76
N GLN A 58 6.76 -4.43 32.52
CA GLN A 58 7.64 -5.46 31.98
C GLN A 58 6.85 -6.57 31.27
N ALA A 59 5.76 -7.04 31.87
CA ALA A 59 4.89 -8.04 31.28
C ALA A 59 4.22 -7.53 29.98
N ASP A 60 3.74 -6.29 29.98
CA ASP A 60 3.11 -5.66 28.82
C ASP A 60 4.08 -5.51 27.64
N VAL A 61 5.34 -5.12 27.91
CA VAL A 61 6.41 -5.04 26.90
C VAL A 61 6.76 -6.42 26.34
N PHE A 62 6.79 -7.44 27.20
CA PHE A 62 7.03 -8.81 26.75
C PHE A 62 5.93 -9.32 25.81
N ILE A 63 4.66 -9.06 26.14
CA ILE A 63 3.52 -9.40 25.28
C ILE A 63 3.64 -8.68 23.93
N ALA A 64 3.92 -7.37 23.94
CA ALA A 64 4.10 -6.60 22.71
C ALA A 64 5.25 -7.14 21.85
N THR A 65 6.35 -7.57 22.47
CA THR A 65 7.49 -8.18 21.77
C THR A 65 7.08 -9.47 21.07
N ASN A 66 6.31 -10.33 21.74
CA ASN A 66 5.80 -11.57 21.15
C ASN A 66 4.82 -11.31 20.01
N GLU A 67 3.96 -10.30 20.13
CA GLU A 67 3.06 -9.89 19.05
C GLU A 67 3.85 -9.40 17.82
N ILE A 68 4.90 -8.60 18.03
CA ILE A 68 5.79 -8.15 16.96
C ILE A 68 6.46 -9.34 16.27
N GLN A 69 7.01 -10.26 17.04
CA GLN A 69 7.67 -11.45 16.51
C GLN A 69 6.72 -12.29 15.64
N LYS A 70 5.51 -12.56 16.16
CA LYS A 70 4.47 -13.26 15.40
C LYS A 70 4.08 -12.54 14.11
N ASN A 71 4.00 -11.21 14.15
CA ASN A 71 3.70 -10.40 12.97
C ASN A 71 4.81 -10.49 11.91
N ILE A 72 6.08 -10.44 12.33
CA ILE A 72 7.23 -10.62 11.44
C ILE A 72 7.19 -11.99 10.77
N GLU A 73 6.87 -13.05 11.52
CA GLU A 73 6.74 -14.41 10.99
C GLU A 73 5.64 -14.50 9.92
N MET A 74 4.45 -13.96 10.21
CA MET A 74 3.33 -13.95 9.25
C MET A 74 3.66 -13.17 7.97
N ILE A 75 4.33 -12.02 8.08
CA ILE A 75 4.76 -11.22 6.93
C ILE A 75 5.80 -11.99 6.10
N THR A 76 6.75 -12.64 6.78
CA THR A 76 7.79 -13.44 6.13
C THR A 76 7.20 -14.61 5.35
N GLU A 77 6.27 -15.34 5.95
CA GLU A 77 5.57 -16.45 5.29
C GLU A 77 4.76 -15.96 4.09
N SER A 78 4.00 -14.87 4.26
CA SER A 78 3.22 -14.26 3.17
C SER A 78 4.12 -13.80 2.02
N THR A 79 5.28 -13.23 2.33
CA THR A 79 6.26 -12.79 1.32
C THR A 79 6.84 -13.98 0.58
N LYS A 80 7.13 -15.08 1.27
CA LYS A 80 7.62 -16.32 0.66
C LYS A 80 6.59 -16.94 -0.29
N ASP A 81 5.32 -16.99 0.12
CA ASP A 81 4.21 -17.47 -0.74
C ASP A 81 4.04 -16.59 -1.98
N LEU A 82 4.02 -15.26 -1.81
CA LEU A 82 3.94 -14.32 -2.94
C LEU A 82 5.11 -14.48 -3.92
N ASN A 83 6.34 -14.63 -3.41
CA ASN A 83 7.50 -14.88 -4.27
C ASN A 83 7.38 -16.20 -5.05
N SER A 84 6.87 -17.26 -4.43
CA SER A 84 6.60 -18.53 -5.10
C SER A 84 5.58 -18.37 -6.24
N LYS A 85 4.49 -17.63 -5.98
CA LYS A 85 3.45 -17.31 -6.98
C LYS A 85 4.01 -16.46 -8.13
N ILE A 86 4.83 -15.45 -7.84
CA ILE A 86 5.51 -14.62 -8.84
C ILE A 86 6.41 -15.48 -9.72
N ASN A 87 7.21 -16.37 -9.13
CA ASN A 87 8.10 -17.24 -9.89
C ASN A 87 7.31 -18.23 -10.78
N SER A 88 6.21 -18.75 -10.27
CA SER A 88 5.30 -19.62 -11.03
C SER A 88 4.66 -18.86 -12.21
N ALA A 89 4.18 -17.64 -11.98
CA ALA A 89 3.61 -16.78 -13.02
C ALA A 89 4.66 -16.40 -14.08
N LYS A 90 5.90 -16.09 -13.68
CA LYS A 90 7.02 -15.84 -14.60
C LYS A 90 7.31 -17.05 -15.47
N LYS A 91 7.41 -18.25 -14.87
CA LYS A 91 7.63 -19.50 -15.60
C LYS A 91 6.52 -19.76 -16.61
N ASN A 92 5.26 -19.57 -16.20
CA ASN A 92 4.11 -19.72 -17.09
C ASN A 92 4.15 -18.69 -18.24
N ASN A 93 4.48 -17.43 -17.96
CA ASN A 93 4.62 -16.41 -19.00
C ASN A 93 5.74 -16.75 -19.99
N THR A 94 6.90 -17.22 -19.52
CA THR A 94 7.98 -17.68 -20.41
C THR A 94 7.55 -18.87 -21.27
N ASN A 95 6.80 -19.83 -20.72
CA ASN A 95 6.27 -20.95 -21.49
C ASN A 95 5.24 -20.49 -22.53
N LEU A 96 4.33 -19.59 -22.17
CA LEU A 96 3.35 -19.01 -23.10
C LEU A 96 4.04 -18.22 -24.22
N GLN A 97 5.08 -17.46 -23.92
CA GLN A 97 5.88 -16.75 -24.93
C GLN A 97 6.56 -17.72 -25.89
N LYS A 98 7.11 -18.83 -25.38
CA LYS A 98 7.68 -19.89 -26.24
C LYS A 98 6.62 -20.49 -27.15
N HIS A 99 5.48 -20.92 -26.59
CA HIS A 99 4.38 -21.47 -27.39
C HIS A 99 3.85 -20.47 -28.42
N LEU A 100 3.76 -19.19 -28.08
CA LEU A 100 3.36 -18.14 -29.02
C LEU A 100 4.35 -18.05 -30.17
N ASN A 101 5.65 -18.02 -29.88
CA ASN A 101 6.69 -17.97 -30.91
C ASN A 101 6.67 -19.21 -31.80
N ASP A 102 6.49 -20.40 -31.20
CA ASP A 102 6.39 -21.66 -31.95
C ASP A 102 5.18 -21.63 -32.90
N VAL A 103 4.02 -21.16 -32.43
CA VAL A 103 2.82 -20.99 -33.27
C VAL A 103 3.04 -19.93 -34.35
N MET A 104 3.68 -18.80 -34.03
CA MET A 104 3.98 -17.74 -35.01
C MET A 104 4.93 -18.21 -36.11
N ASN A 105 5.88 -19.09 -35.79
CA ASN A 105 6.84 -19.66 -36.72
C ASN A 105 6.26 -20.80 -37.58
N ASP A 106 5.10 -21.36 -37.21
CA ASP A 106 4.37 -22.36 -38.00
C ASP A 106 3.49 -21.69 -39.09
N SER A 107 3.08 -22.46 -40.10
CA SER A 107 2.27 -21.99 -41.25
C SER A 107 0.96 -21.31 -40.84
N ASN A 108 0.34 -21.77 -39.75
CA ASN A 108 -0.83 -21.14 -39.15
C ASN A 108 -0.50 -19.78 -38.48
N GLY A 109 0.70 -19.62 -37.95
CA GLY A 109 1.22 -18.36 -37.40
C GLY A 109 1.36 -17.27 -38.43
N SER A 110 1.88 -17.62 -39.61
CA SER A 110 1.95 -16.70 -40.75
C SER A 110 0.55 -16.20 -41.14
N HIS A 111 -0.46 -17.07 -41.18
CA HIS A 111 -1.84 -16.68 -41.41
C HIS A 111 -2.40 -15.77 -40.31
N LEU A 112 -2.06 -16.04 -39.05
CA LEU A 112 -2.49 -15.22 -37.91
C LEU A 112 -1.86 -13.82 -37.93
N LEU A 113 -0.56 -13.73 -38.24
CA LEU A 113 0.18 -12.48 -38.40
C LEU A 113 -0.38 -11.64 -39.54
N ILE A 114 -0.73 -12.26 -40.68
CA ILE A 114 -1.38 -11.57 -41.80
C ILE A 114 -2.74 -11.01 -41.37
N LYS A 115 -3.54 -11.78 -40.62
CA LYS A 115 -4.85 -11.33 -40.14
C LYS A 115 -4.74 -10.18 -39.13
N GLN A 116 -3.80 -10.28 -38.18
CA GLN A 116 -3.54 -9.22 -37.19
C GLN A 116 -3.00 -7.95 -37.85
N THR A 117 -2.05 -8.09 -38.77
CA THR A 117 -1.51 -6.96 -39.56
C THR A 117 -2.63 -6.28 -40.34
N LYS A 118 -3.46 -7.06 -41.05
CA LYS A 118 -4.61 -6.53 -41.80
C LYS A 118 -5.61 -5.80 -40.89
N SER A 119 -5.91 -6.35 -39.72
CA SER A 119 -6.77 -5.71 -38.71
C SER A 119 -6.21 -4.37 -38.26
N LEU A 120 -4.92 -4.30 -37.91
CA LEU A 120 -4.24 -3.07 -37.51
C LEU A 120 -4.24 -2.03 -38.64
N TYR A 121 -4.01 -2.45 -39.88
CA TYR A 121 -4.10 -1.57 -41.05
C TYR A 121 -5.51 -0.99 -41.23
N ILE A 122 -6.55 -1.81 -41.13
CA ILE A 122 -7.96 -1.37 -41.24
C ILE A 122 -8.29 -0.38 -40.11
N GLN A 123 -7.86 -0.67 -38.88
CA GLN A 123 -8.10 0.21 -37.74
C GLN A 123 -7.42 1.57 -37.91
N LYS A 124 -6.15 1.60 -38.34
CA LYS A 124 -5.43 2.85 -38.66
C LYS A 124 -6.12 3.63 -39.79
N TYR A 125 -6.59 2.93 -40.81
CA TYR A 125 -7.30 3.55 -41.92
C TYR A 125 -8.61 4.22 -41.48
N ILE A 126 -9.44 3.51 -40.69
CA ILE A 126 -10.68 4.07 -40.12
C ILE A 126 -10.38 5.28 -39.24
N LEU A 127 -9.35 5.21 -38.39
CA LEU A 127 -8.98 6.30 -37.49
C LEU A 127 -8.51 7.54 -38.27
N ASN A 128 -7.72 7.36 -39.33
CA ASN A 128 -7.28 8.46 -40.19
C ASN A 128 -8.45 9.11 -40.95
N ILE A 129 -9.39 8.32 -41.48
CA ILE A 129 -10.60 8.84 -42.12
C ILE A 129 -11.47 9.59 -41.11
N THR A 130 -11.65 9.02 -39.91
CA THR A 130 -12.45 9.65 -38.86
C THR A 130 -11.83 10.98 -38.43
N LEU A 131 -10.50 11.06 -38.29
CA LEU A 131 -9.79 12.30 -38.01
C LEU A 131 -9.96 13.33 -39.13
N PHE A 132 -9.89 12.91 -40.39
CA PHE A 132 -10.07 13.79 -41.54
C PHE A 132 -11.49 14.38 -41.58
N ILE A 133 -12.51 13.52 -41.45
CA ILE A 133 -13.91 13.94 -41.43
C ILE A 133 -14.20 14.81 -40.21
N GLY A 134 -13.71 14.43 -39.02
CA GLY A 134 -13.88 15.21 -37.79
C GLY A 134 -13.24 16.60 -37.88
N SER A 135 -12.08 16.71 -38.50
CA SER A 135 -11.40 18.00 -38.73
C SER A 135 -12.21 18.89 -39.68
N ILE A 136 -12.75 18.34 -40.77
CA ILE A 136 -13.64 19.07 -41.69
C ILE A 136 -14.91 19.54 -40.98
N MET A 137 -15.51 18.68 -40.15
CA MET A 137 -16.73 19.02 -39.42
C MET A 137 -16.50 20.15 -38.41
N LEU A 138 -15.36 20.13 -37.70
CA LEU A 138 -14.96 21.21 -36.79
C LEU A 138 -14.75 22.53 -37.55
N LEU A 139 -14.04 22.52 -38.66
CA LEU A 139 -13.86 23.71 -39.51
C LEU A 139 -15.21 24.24 -40.01
N PHE A 140 -16.12 23.37 -40.41
CA PHE A 140 -17.46 23.75 -40.86
C PHE A 140 -18.30 24.37 -39.73
N THR A 141 -18.28 23.78 -38.53
CA THR A 141 -18.99 24.35 -37.37
C THR A 141 -18.45 25.72 -36.97
N MET A 142 -17.13 25.89 -36.95
CA MET A 142 -16.50 27.20 -36.72
C MET A 142 -16.94 28.21 -37.77
N PHE A 143 -16.84 27.86 -39.05
CA PHE A 143 -17.26 28.74 -40.15
C PHE A 143 -18.73 29.17 -40.02
N LYS A 144 -19.63 28.22 -39.73
CA LYS A 144 -21.06 28.50 -39.55
C LYS A 144 -21.35 29.40 -38.34
N VAL A 145 -20.63 29.23 -37.23
CA VAL A 145 -20.79 30.05 -36.02
C VAL A 145 -20.31 31.50 -36.26
N TYR A 146 -19.17 31.67 -36.93
CA TYR A 146 -18.64 33.01 -37.21
C TYR A 146 -19.43 33.78 -38.29
N GLN A 147 -19.96 33.10 -39.32
CA GLN A 147 -20.83 33.75 -40.31
C GLN A 147 -22.17 34.23 -39.74
N LYS A 148 -22.71 33.56 -38.72
CA LYS A 148 -23.98 33.97 -38.09
C LYS A 148 -23.84 35.29 -37.31
N LYS A 149 -22.65 35.59 -36.76
CA LYS A 149 -22.42 36.77 -35.91
C LYS A 149 -22.19 38.05 -36.70
N THR A 150 -21.66 37.96 -37.92
CA THR A 150 -21.43 39.12 -38.80
C THR A 150 -22.73 39.69 -39.40
N ASN A 151 -23.78 38.89 -39.54
CA ASN A 151 -25.07 39.34 -40.09
C ASN A 151 -25.97 40.05 -39.06
N THR A 152 -25.60 40.08 -37.78
CA THR A 152 -26.36 40.77 -36.70
C THR A 152 -25.72 42.07 -36.22
N MET A 153 -24.63 42.52 -36.85
CA MET A 153 -23.98 43.81 -36.54
C MET A 153 -24.20 44.87 -37.62
N GLN A 154 -25.34 44.85 -38.32
CA GLN A 154 -25.83 46.05 -39.01
C GLN A 154 -27.35 46.16 -38.83
N ILE A 155 -27.74 47.07 -37.94
CA ILE A 155 -28.66 48.21 -38.14
C ILE A 155 -29.17 48.60 -36.73
N GLN A 156 -28.45 49.54 -36.11
CA GLN A 156 -29.08 50.65 -35.39
C GLN A 156 -29.38 51.74 -36.43
#